data_AF-A0A151E5L5-F1
#
_entry.id   AF-A0A151E5L5-F1
#
_cell.length_a   1.000
_cell.length_b   1.000
_cell.length_c   1.000
_cell.angle_alpha   90.00
_cell.angle_beta   90.00
_cell.angle_gamma   90.00
#
_symmetry.space_group_name_H-M   'P 1'
#
loop_
_entity.id
_entity.type
_entity.pdbx_description
1 polymer ?
#
loop_
_entity_poly.entity_id
_entity_poly.type
_entity_poly.pdbx_seq_one_letter_code
_entity_poly.pdbx_strand_id
1 'polypeptide(L)'
;MTVPPEKQLLDGVTGIYVSHRIDDTWSNPVRVLLQDVGKLALDGCTCVDQNILWFCSAREGYTGVQWFSARYIQGKWSNWQKIEFNPDYEVGELHVHGDELYFHSSRAGGKGHRDIWMSKKIAGEWQTPVNIEAINSADDEGYPYITLDGNELWFTRTYLGTPAVFRSKKVNGTWQSPELIISQFAGEPTLDPAGNVYFVHHFYKEGVMLEADIYIAYRI
;
A
#
# COMPACT_ATOMS: atom_id res chain seq x y z
N MET A 1 16.63 5.61 5.67
CA MET A 1 16.31 6.97 5.16
C MET A 1 16.79 8.01 6.19
N THR A 2 17.73 8.90 5.84
CA THR A 2 18.39 9.84 6.77
C THR A 2 17.86 11.28 6.70
N VAL A 3 16.88 11.54 5.83
CA VAL A 3 16.27 12.87 5.66
C VAL A 3 15.03 12.96 6.56
N PRO A 4 14.98 13.91 7.50
CA PRO A 4 13.79 14.13 8.33
C PRO A 4 12.54 14.43 7.49
N PRO A 5 11.32 14.01 7.91
CA PRO A 5 10.08 14.22 7.15
C PRO A 5 9.86 15.67 6.71
N GLU A 6 10.20 16.64 7.57
CA GLU A 6 10.07 18.07 7.27
C GLU A 6 11.00 18.54 6.13
N LYS A 7 12.10 17.83 5.88
CA LYS A 7 13.01 18.10 4.75
C LYS A 7 12.59 17.35 3.49
N GLN A 8 11.95 16.19 3.61
CA GLN A 8 11.40 15.45 2.47
C GLN A 8 10.32 16.26 1.73
N LEU A 9 9.58 17.10 2.44
CA LEU A 9 8.62 18.04 1.85
C LEU A 9 9.23 18.96 0.79
N LEU A 10 10.55 19.21 0.85
CA LEU A 10 11.26 20.19 0.03
C LEU A 10 12.41 19.59 -0.79
N ASP A 11 12.63 18.28 -0.71
CA ASP A 11 13.80 17.63 -1.34
C ASP A 11 13.69 17.50 -2.87
N GLY A 12 12.49 17.74 -3.43
CA GLY A 12 12.22 17.65 -4.85
C GLY A 12 12.24 16.23 -5.42
N VAL A 13 12.38 15.20 -4.58
CA VAL A 13 12.48 13.78 -4.99
C VAL A 13 11.46 12.90 -4.27
N THR A 14 10.96 13.29 -3.10
CA THR A 14 9.91 12.56 -2.39
C THR A 14 8.53 12.97 -2.89
N GLY A 15 7.69 11.97 -3.14
CA GLY A 15 6.32 12.14 -3.58
C GLY A 15 5.91 11.07 -4.59
N ILE A 16 4.75 11.28 -5.21
CA ILE A 16 4.21 10.39 -6.24
C ILE A 16 4.70 10.85 -7.60
N TYR A 17 5.25 9.92 -8.39
CA TYR A 17 5.70 10.16 -9.76
C TYR A 17 5.01 9.18 -10.69
N VAL A 18 4.76 9.62 -11.92
CA VAL A 18 4.20 8.78 -12.98
C VAL A 18 5.14 8.78 -14.19
N SER A 19 5.38 7.59 -14.74
CA SER A 19 5.97 7.40 -16.06
C SER A 19 4.98 6.64 -16.93
N HIS A 20 4.97 6.93 -18.22
CA HIS A 20 4.14 6.23 -19.19
C HIS A 20 5.00 5.31 -20.04
N ARG A 21 4.53 4.08 -20.27
CA ARG A 21 5.16 3.15 -21.21
C ARG A 21 4.51 3.32 -22.58
N ILE A 22 5.31 3.68 -23.59
CA ILE A 22 4.89 3.84 -24.98
C ILE A 22 5.92 3.08 -25.83
N ASP A 23 5.46 2.15 -26.68
CA ASP A 23 6.30 1.32 -27.55
C ASP A 23 7.52 0.72 -26.80
N ASP A 24 7.23 0.02 -25.70
CA ASP A 24 8.19 -0.60 -24.78
C ASP A 24 9.16 0.34 -24.05
N THR A 25 9.11 1.65 -24.28
CA THR A 25 9.96 2.64 -23.63
C THR A 25 9.20 3.41 -22.54
N TRP A 26 9.85 3.63 -21.40
CA TRP A 26 9.28 4.47 -20.34
C TRP A 26 9.65 5.93 -20.53
N SER A 27 8.67 6.82 -20.35
CA SER A 27 8.93 8.26 -20.27
C SER A 27 9.73 8.60 -19.00
N ASN A 28 10.35 9.77 -19.01
CA ASN A 28 10.87 10.37 -17.77
C ASN A 28 9.73 10.48 -16.74
N PRO A 29 10.04 10.26 -15.44
CA PRO A 29 9.05 10.40 -14.39
C PRO A 29 8.62 11.87 -14.25
N VAL A 30 7.31 12.07 -14.09
CA VAL A 30 6.70 13.37 -13.83
C VAL A 30 6.04 13.34 -12.47
N ARG A 31 6.32 14.34 -11.63
CA ARG A 31 5.71 14.44 -10.31
C ARG A 31 4.21 14.69 -10.43
N VAL A 32 3.42 13.94 -9.68
CA VAL A 32 1.98 14.14 -9.56
C VAL A 32 1.74 15.14 -8.42
N LEU A 33 1.22 16.33 -8.75
CA LEU A 33 0.94 17.37 -7.76
C LEU A 33 -0.50 17.26 -7.25
N LEU A 34 -0.66 16.75 -6.03
CA LEU A 34 -1.97 16.49 -5.40
C LEU A 34 -2.24 17.41 -4.21
N GLN A 35 -1.80 18.66 -4.28
CA GLN A 35 -1.98 19.68 -3.26
C GLN A 35 -2.11 21.07 -3.92
N ASP A 36 -2.77 21.99 -3.23
CA ASP A 36 -2.89 23.38 -3.67
C ASP A 36 -1.50 24.02 -3.86
N VAL A 37 -1.39 24.90 -4.86
CA VAL A 37 -0.14 25.60 -5.17
C VAL A 37 0.37 26.34 -3.94
N GLY A 38 1.63 26.09 -3.59
CA GLY A 38 2.31 26.74 -2.45
C GLY A 38 2.12 26.06 -1.10
N LYS A 39 1.24 25.05 -1.00
CA LYS A 39 1.06 24.28 0.23
C LYS A 39 1.95 23.04 0.28
N LEU A 40 2.33 22.64 1.49
CA LEU A 40 3.17 21.48 1.72
C LEU A 40 2.34 20.18 1.72
N ALA A 41 2.91 19.14 1.11
CA ALA A 41 2.38 17.78 1.15
C ALA A 41 3.52 16.75 0.98
N LEU A 42 3.49 15.72 1.82
CA LEU A 42 4.29 14.51 1.70
C LEU A 42 3.34 13.38 1.31
N ASP A 43 3.27 13.11 0.02
CA ASP A 43 2.39 12.09 -0.53
C ASP A 43 3.12 10.76 -0.61
N GLY A 44 2.49 9.70 -0.13
CA GLY A 44 3.07 8.37 -0.06
C GLY A 44 2.00 7.30 -0.15
N CYS A 45 2.46 6.05 -0.24
CA CYS A 45 1.66 4.82 -0.32
C CYS A 45 0.49 4.92 -1.29
N THR A 46 0.66 4.46 -2.52
CA THR A 46 -0.38 4.61 -3.54
C THR A 46 -0.96 3.28 -3.98
N CYS A 47 -2.26 3.23 -4.18
CA CYS A 47 -2.89 2.21 -5.01
C CYS A 47 -3.80 2.86 -6.04
N VAL A 48 -3.97 2.23 -7.20
CA VAL A 48 -4.89 2.68 -8.23
C VAL A 48 -5.98 1.63 -8.37
N ASP A 49 -7.23 2.07 -8.22
CA ASP A 49 -8.40 1.27 -8.58
C ASP A 49 -9.16 2.00 -9.69
N GLN A 50 -9.17 1.40 -10.88
CA GLN A 50 -9.73 1.99 -12.10
C GLN A 50 -9.16 3.40 -12.40
N ASN A 51 -9.98 4.44 -12.30
CA ASN A 51 -9.60 5.83 -12.55
C ASN A 51 -9.42 6.64 -11.26
N ILE A 52 -9.24 5.97 -10.12
CA ILE A 52 -9.07 6.56 -8.80
C ILE A 52 -7.71 6.16 -8.25
N LEU A 53 -6.87 7.17 -8.00
CA LEU A 53 -5.65 7.04 -7.23
C LEU A 53 -6.02 7.23 -5.77
N TRP A 54 -5.70 6.26 -4.94
CA TRP A 54 -5.76 6.35 -3.49
C TRP A 54 -4.36 6.52 -2.95
N PHE A 55 -4.21 7.38 -1.96
CA PHE A 55 -2.91 7.67 -1.40
C PHE A 55 -3.01 8.19 0.04
N CYS A 56 -1.93 8.06 0.80
CA CYS A 56 -1.80 8.70 2.10
C CYS A 56 -0.98 9.99 1.99
N SER A 57 -1.26 10.95 2.86
CA SER A 57 -0.53 12.22 2.84
C SER A 57 -0.47 12.86 4.21
N ALA A 58 0.74 13.31 4.59
CA ALA A 58 0.92 14.32 5.62
C ALA A 58 0.97 15.68 4.93
N ARG A 59 -0.03 16.55 5.16
CA ARG A 59 -0.19 17.78 4.38
C ARG A 59 -0.81 18.92 5.18
N GLU A 60 -0.50 20.14 4.74
CA GLU A 60 -1.06 21.36 5.33
C GLU A 60 -2.60 21.34 5.33
N GLY A 61 -3.19 21.75 6.45
CA GLY A 61 -4.63 21.73 6.68
C GLY A 61 -5.14 20.47 7.40
N TYR A 62 -4.29 19.47 7.61
CA TYR A 62 -4.64 18.23 8.32
C TYR A 62 -3.56 17.86 9.35
N THR A 63 -3.98 17.19 10.42
CA THR A 63 -3.07 16.66 11.44
C THR A 63 -2.77 15.19 11.13
N GLY A 64 -1.47 14.84 11.19
CA GLY A 64 -1.00 13.48 10.93
C GLY A 64 -1.15 13.07 9.46
N VAL A 65 -1.02 11.77 9.21
CA VAL A 65 -1.26 11.17 7.89
C VAL A 65 -2.75 10.91 7.74
N GLN A 66 -3.31 11.30 6.60
CA GLN A 66 -4.71 11.06 6.22
C GLN A 66 -4.77 10.35 4.87
N TRP A 67 -5.85 9.63 4.57
CA TRP A 67 -6.09 9.07 3.24
C TRP A 67 -6.81 10.07 2.35
N PHE A 68 -6.44 10.05 1.09
CA PHE A 68 -7.00 10.88 0.03
C PHE A 68 -7.26 10.03 -1.20
N SER A 69 -8.12 10.55 -2.08
CA SER A 69 -8.28 10.02 -3.44
C SER A 69 -8.18 11.13 -4.46
N ALA A 70 -7.70 10.83 -5.66
CA ALA A 70 -7.68 11.72 -6.82
C ALA A 70 -8.19 10.97 -8.06
N ARG A 71 -8.76 11.70 -9.02
CA ARG A 71 -9.32 11.12 -10.26
C ARG A 71 -8.41 11.36 -11.45
N TYR A 72 -8.30 10.35 -12.32
CA TYR A 72 -7.64 10.50 -13.62
C TYR A 72 -8.59 11.17 -14.62
N ILE A 73 -8.30 12.41 -14.98
CA ILE A 73 -9.13 13.25 -15.85
C ILE A 73 -8.24 13.87 -16.92
N GLN A 74 -8.55 13.64 -18.19
CA GLN A 74 -7.83 14.24 -19.34
C GLN A 74 -6.29 14.04 -19.27
N GLY A 75 -5.84 12.85 -18.90
CA GLY A 75 -4.41 12.52 -18.88
C GLY A 75 -3.66 12.93 -17.61
N LYS A 76 -4.35 13.41 -16.57
CA LYS A 76 -3.72 13.82 -15.30
C LYS A 76 -4.54 13.39 -14.08
N TRP A 77 -3.86 13.13 -12.98
CA TRP A 77 -4.50 12.99 -11.67
C TRP A 77 -4.86 14.37 -11.13
N SER A 78 -6.11 14.55 -10.68
CA SER A 78 -6.63 15.83 -10.19
C SER A 78 -7.85 15.61 -9.29
N ASN A 79 -8.47 16.70 -8.81
CA ASN A 79 -9.66 16.67 -7.96
C ASN A 79 -9.46 15.75 -6.74
N TRP A 80 -8.38 16.02 -5.99
CA TRP A 80 -8.12 15.26 -4.79
C TRP A 80 -9.16 15.59 -3.70
N GLN A 81 -9.47 14.61 -2.86
CA GLN A 81 -10.39 14.76 -1.73
C GLN A 81 -9.93 13.88 -0.57
N LYS A 82 -10.15 14.34 0.67
CA LYS A 82 -9.93 13.52 1.86
C LYS A 82 -10.94 12.36 1.87
N ILE A 83 -10.47 11.20 2.30
CA ILE A 83 -11.33 10.07 2.63
C ILE A 83 -11.69 10.19 4.11
N GLU A 84 -12.99 10.26 4.39
CA GLU A 84 -13.45 10.22 5.78
C GLU A 84 -13.28 8.80 6.33
N PHE A 85 -12.33 8.68 7.25
CA PHE A 85 -11.95 7.44 7.92
C PHE A 85 -11.44 7.78 9.32
N ASN A 86 -11.55 6.85 10.27
CA ASN A 86 -11.07 7.09 11.62
C ASN A 86 -9.52 7.03 11.64
N PRO A 87 -8.82 8.13 11.92
CA PRO A 87 -7.35 8.15 11.95
C PRO A 87 -6.74 7.27 13.05
N ASP A 88 -7.50 6.96 14.11
CA ASP A 88 -7.06 6.07 15.20
C ASP A 88 -6.85 4.62 14.73
N TYR A 89 -7.29 4.28 13.51
CA TYR A 89 -7.02 2.99 12.88
C TYR A 89 -5.69 2.94 12.14
N GLU A 90 -4.77 3.87 12.39
CA GLU A 90 -3.43 3.88 11.81
C GLU A 90 -3.45 4.01 10.28
N VAL A 91 -3.98 5.13 9.82
CA VAL A 91 -3.98 5.48 8.40
C VAL A 91 -2.53 5.50 7.87
N GLY A 92 -2.26 4.66 6.87
CA GLY A 92 -0.95 4.49 6.26
C GLY A 92 -1.04 3.74 4.92
N GLU A 93 -0.32 2.63 4.80
CA GLU A 93 -0.38 1.75 3.63
C GLU A 93 -1.79 1.17 3.46
N LEU A 94 -2.29 1.19 2.22
CA LEU A 94 -3.64 0.75 1.90
C LEU A 94 -3.67 0.13 0.50
N HIS A 95 -4.67 -0.72 0.27
CA HIS A 95 -5.04 -1.17 -1.07
C HIS A 95 -6.55 -1.24 -1.21
N VAL A 96 -7.08 -0.76 -2.33
CA VAL A 96 -8.51 -0.75 -2.63
C VAL A 96 -8.81 -1.69 -3.78
N HIS A 97 -9.97 -2.35 -3.71
CA HIS A 97 -10.59 -3.08 -4.81
C HIS A 97 -12.10 -2.83 -4.79
N GLY A 98 -12.58 -1.93 -5.66
CA GLY A 98 -13.96 -1.49 -5.66
C GLY A 98 -14.38 -0.86 -4.33
N ASP A 99 -15.35 -1.50 -3.66
CA ASP A 99 -15.88 -1.06 -2.36
C ASP A 99 -15.18 -1.75 -1.17
N GLU A 100 -14.02 -2.38 -1.36
CA GLU A 100 -13.22 -2.99 -0.30
C GLU A 100 -11.89 -2.24 -0.13
N LEU A 101 -11.56 -1.87 1.11
CA LEU A 101 -10.30 -1.24 1.48
C LEU A 101 -9.56 -2.14 2.47
N TYR A 102 -8.34 -2.51 2.13
CA TYR A 102 -7.43 -3.32 2.92
C TYR A 102 -6.29 -2.45 3.46
N PHE A 103 -5.95 -2.59 4.73
CA PHE A 103 -4.89 -1.83 5.39
C PHE A 103 -4.39 -2.61 6.60
N HIS A 104 -3.27 -2.19 7.18
CA HIS A 104 -2.76 -2.81 8.41
C HIS A 104 -2.96 -1.89 9.62
N SER A 105 -3.17 -2.47 10.81
CA SER A 105 -3.34 -1.70 12.04
C SER A 105 -3.09 -2.54 13.28
N SER A 106 -2.48 -1.92 14.30
CA SER A 106 -2.33 -2.43 15.67
C SER A 106 -3.50 -2.10 16.59
N ARG A 107 -4.64 -1.66 16.02
CA ARG A 107 -5.88 -1.41 16.78
C ARG A 107 -6.33 -2.63 17.58
N ALA A 108 -7.06 -2.37 18.66
CA ALA A 108 -7.65 -3.42 19.49
C ALA A 108 -8.62 -4.32 18.69
N GLY A 109 -8.67 -5.60 19.08
CA GLY A 109 -9.50 -6.63 18.45
C GLY A 109 -8.79 -7.43 17.34
N GLY A 110 -7.48 -7.22 17.17
CA GLY A 110 -6.62 -8.06 16.33
C GLY A 110 -6.20 -9.37 16.99
N LYS A 111 -5.54 -10.21 16.21
CA LYS A 111 -4.99 -11.52 16.52
C LYS A 111 -3.50 -11.44 16.88
N GLY A 112 -2.75 -10.56 16.21
CA GLY A 112 -1.33 -10.34 16.42
C GLY A 112 -1.03 -8.92 16.89
N HIS A 113 0.19 -8.49 16.63
CA HIS A 113 0.65 -7.14 16.95
C HIS A 113 0.10 -6.12 15.96
N ARG A 114 0.27 -6.37 14.66
CA ARG A 114 -0.27 -5.57 13.58
C ARG A 114 -0.92 -6.49 12.57
N ASP A 115 -2.19 -6.23 12.29
CA ASP A 115 -3.03 -7.14 11.52
C ASP A 115 -3.50 -6.48 10.23
N ILE A 116 -3.86 -7.29 9.22
CA ILE A 116 -4.64 -6.82 8.08
C ILE A 116 -6.12 -6.70 8.46
N TRP A 117 -6.67 -5.52 8.20
CA TRP A 117 -8.07 -5.18 8.38
C TRP A 117 -8.71 -4.85 7.03
N MET A 118 -10.02 -5.10 6.92
CA MET A 118 -10.80 -4.72 5.75
C MET A 118 -11.99 -3.87 6.16
N SER A 119 -12.18 -2.73 5.48
CA SER A 119 -13.40 -1.93 5.54
C SER A 119 -14.15 -2.04 4.22
N LYS A 120 -15.48 -2.17 4.31
CA LYS A 120 -16.37 -2.14 3.16
C LYS A 120 -17.01 -0.77 3.03
N LYS A 121 -17.22 -0.31 1.80
CA LYS A 121 -17.99 0.89 1.51
C LYS A 121 -19.45 0.52 1.30
N ILE A 122 -20.35 1.17 2.04
CA ILE A 122 -21.80 0.99 1.92
C ILE A 122 -22.44 2.37 1.85
N ALA A 123 -23.26 2.60 0.82
CA ALA A 123 -23.93 3.89 0.60
C ALA A 123 -22.99 5.11 0.61
N GLY A 124 -21.75 4.92 0.16
CA GLY A 124 -20.74 6.00 0.11
C GLY A 124 -19.83 6.09 1.33
N GLU A 125 -20.11 5.34 2.40
CA GLU A 125 -19.40 5.44 3.68
C GLU A 125 -18.60 4.17 3.99
N TRP A 126 -17.37 4.35 4.45
CA TRP A 126 -16.53 3.26 4.94
C TRP A 126 -17.04 2.78 6.29
N GLN A 127 -17.32 1.48 6.37
CA GLN A 127 -17.83 0.86 7.59
C GLN A 127 -16.71 0.55 8.57
N THR A 128 -17.07 0.25 9.82
CA THR A 128 -16.11 -0.22 10.83
C THR A 128 -15.31 -1.40 10.28
N PRO A 129 -13.96 -1.33 10.25
CA PRO A 129 -13.17 -2.38 9.65
C PRO A 129 -13.20 -3.66 10.47
N VAL A 130 -13.19 -4.80 9.78
CA VAL A 130 -13.18 -6.16 10.35
C VAL A 130 -11.81 -6.79 10.21
N ASN A 131 -11.40 -7.58 11.21
CA ASN A 131 -10.16 -8.34 11.17
C ASN A 131 -10.32 -9.54 10.23
N ILE A 132 -9.32 -9.82 9.39
CA ILE A 132 -9.36 -11.00 8.51
C ILE A 132 -8.64 -12.17 9.20
N GLU A 133 -9.34 -12.82 10.13
CA GLU A 133 -8.75 -13.85 11.03
C GLU A 133 -8.01 -15.00 10.31
N ALA A 134 -8.49 -15.37 9.13
CA ALA A 134 -7.90 -16.43 8.31
C ALA A 134 -6.51 -16.05 7.75
N ILE A 135 -6.26 -14.75 7.60
CA ILE A 135 -5.01 -14.19 7.08
C ILE A 135 -4.06 -13.92 8.23
N ASN A 136 -4.52 -13.25 9.30
CA ASN A 136 -3.64 -12.74 10.35
C ASN A 136 -3.02 -13.85 11.22
N SER A 137 -1.89 -13.54 11.85
CA SER A 137 -1.18 -14.44 12.76
C SER A 137 -0.87 -13.78 14.10
N ALA A 138 0.09 -14.33 14.85
CA ALA A 138 0.60 -13.66 16.06
C ALA A 138 1.71 -12.64 15.72
N ASP A 139 2.29 -12.73 14.52
CA ASP A 139 3.34 -11.85 14.02
C ASP A 139 2.75 -10.57 13.41
N ASP A 140 3.60 -9.65 12.96
CA ASP A 140 3.16 -8.46 12.20
C ASP A 140 2.81 -8.83 10.76
N GLU A 141 1.62 -8.43 10.32
CA GLU A 141 1.24 -8.32 8.92
C GLU A 141 1.19 -6.85 8.45
N GLY A 142 1.43 -6.64 7.15
CA GLY A 142 1.47 -5.30 6.56
C GLY A 142 1.50 -5.30 5.05
N TYR A 143 1.46 -4.09 4.48
CA TYR A 143 1.60 -3.83 3.04
C TYR A 143 0.71 -4.72 2.16
N PRO A 144 -0.64 -4.64 2.32
CA PRO A 144 -1.56 -5.47 1.55
C PRO A 144 -1.58 -5.08 0.07
N TYR A 145 -1.78 -6.06 -0.79
CA TYR A 145 -2.05 -5.92 -2.21
C TYR A 145 -3.14 -6.92 -2.60
N ILE A 146 -4.27 -6.43 -3.12
CA ILE A 146 -5.37 -7.26 -3.60
C ILE A 146 -5.34 -7.31 -5.14
N THR A 147 -5.40 -8.51 -5.70
CA THR A 147 -5.37 -8.70 -7.16
C THR A 147 -6.56 -8.05 -7.86
N LEU A 148 -6.41 -7.76 -9.16
CA LEU A 148 -7.43 -7.11 -9.98
C LEU A 148 -8.78 -7.87 -10.02
N ASP A 149 -8.77 -9.17 -9.78
CA ASP A 149 -9.97 -10.01 -9.71
C ASP A 149 -10.54 -10.16 -8.30
N GLY A 150 -9.89 -9.56 -7.29
CA GLY A 150 -10.31 -9.60 -5.89
C GLY A 150 -10.13 -10.96 -5.20
N ASN A 151 -9.42 -11.90 -5.82
CA ASN A 151 -9.33 -13.30 -5.35
C ASN A 151 -8.03 -13.66 -4.62
N GLU A 152 -6.97 -12.86 -4.72
CA GLU A 152 -5.73 -13.11 -3.97
C GLU A 152 -5.30 -11.86 -3.21
N LEU A 153 -5.09 -12.00 -1.89
CA LEU A 153 -4.47 -10.98 -1.06
C LEU A 153 -3.02 -11.35 -0.79
N TRP A 154 -2.13 -10.48 -1.22
CA TRP A 154 -0.70 -10.55 -1.01
C TRP A 154 -0.31 -9.56 0.07
N PHE A 155 0.63 -9.93 0.93
CA PHE A 155 1.01 -9.09 2.07
C PHE A 155 2.39 -9.48 2.59
N THR A 156 2.98 -8.59 3.36
CA THR A 156 4.20 -8.85 4.12
C THR A 156 3.84 -9.40 5.49
N ARG A 157 4.55 -10.44 5.92
CA ARG A 157 4.50 -10.94 7.30
C ARG A 157 5.91 -11.02 7.89
N THR A 158 6.05 -10.70 9.17
CA THR A 158 7.25 -11.07 9.93
C THR A 158 7.32 -12.59 10.05
N TYR A 159 8.31 -13.20 9.40
CA TYR A 159 8.54 -14.63 9.36
C TYR A 159 10.00 -14.91 9.73
N LEU A 160 10.20 -15.69 10.79
CA LEU A 160 11.53 -15.98 11.35
C LEU A 160 12.32 -14.69 11.68
N GLY A 161 11.61 -13.64 12.14
CA GLY A 161 12.20 -12.36 12.53
C GLY A 161 12.54 -11.41 11.38
N THR A 162 12.14 -11.74 10.14
CA THR A 162 12.40 -10.91 8.95
C THR A 162 11.15 -10.82 8.08
N PRO A 163 11.00 -9.83 7.19
CA PRO A 163 9.82 -9.76 6.32
C PRO A 163 9.80 -10.91 5.30
N ALA A 164 8.63 -11.46 5.02
CA ALA A 164 8.41 -12.41 3.95
C ALA A 164 7.09 -12.12 3.22
N VAL A 165 7.01 -12.50 1.95
CA VAL A 165 5.80 -12.33 1.13
C VAL A 165 4.91 -13.55 1.27
N PHE A 166 3.68 -13.32 1.71
CA PHE A 166 2.62 -14.32 1.80
C PHE A 166 1.48 -13.99 0.86
N ARG A 167 0.71 -15.03 0.51
CA ARG A 167 -0.52 -14.91 -0.26
C ARG A 167 -1.64 -15.72 0.40
N SER A 168 -2.81 -15.11 0.56
CA SER A 168 -4.07 -15.82 0.82
C SER A 168 -4.96 -15.78 -0.42
N LYS A 169 -5.70 -16.86 -0.67
CA LYS A 169 -6.71 -16.94 -1.75
C LYS A 169 -8.11 -16.85 -1.17
N LYS A 170 -9.03 -16.25 -1.92
CA LYS A 170 -10.46 -16.21 -1.62
C LYS A 170 -11.13 -17.37 -2.36
N VAL A 171 -11.73 -18.30 -1.62
CA VAL A 171 -12.47 -19.44 -2.17
C VAL A 171 -13.91 -19.34 -1.68
N ASN A 172 -14.87 -19.27 -2.61
CA ASN A 172 -16.30 -19.08 -2.32
C ASN A 172 -16.57 -17.89 -1.39
N GLY A 173 -15.86 -16.78 -1.60
CA GLY A 173 -16.00 -15.56 -0.80
C GLY A 173 -15.20 -15.54 0.52
N THR A 174 -14.52 -16.64 0.87
CA THR A 174 -13.80 -16.76 2.15
C THR A 174 -12.30 -16.83 1.94
N TRP A 175 -11.57 -16.00 2.67
CA TRP A 175 -10.10 -16.05 2.72
C TRP A 175 -9.61 -17.36 3.32
N GLN A 176 -8.64 -17.99 2.66
CA GLN A 176 -7.99 -19.21 3.11
C GLN A 176 -6.74 -18.89 3.94
N SER A 177 -6.19 -19.89 4.63
CA SER A 177 -4.90 -19.74 5.29
C SER A 177 -3.81 -19.33 4.28
N PRO A 178 -2.92 -18.40 4.65
CA PRO A 178 -1.93 -17.88 3.73
C PRO A 178 -0.78 -18.85 3.49
N GLU A 179 -0.25 -18.84 2.28
CA GLU A 179 0.92 -19.58 1.82
C GLU A 179 2.13 -18.65 1.78
N LEU A 180 3.30 -19.14 2.22
CA LEU A 180 4.58 -18.45 2.03
C LEU A 180 4.97 -18.52 0.56
N ILE A 181 5.22 -17.36 -0.07
CA ILE A 181 5.60 -17.29 -1.49
C ILE A 181 7.06 -16.90 -1.66
N ILE A 182 7.53 -15.87 -0.94
CA ILE A 182 8.94 -15.44 -0.96
C ILE A 182 9.43 -15.33 0.47
N SER A 183 10.43 -16.13 0.83
CA SER A 183 10.91 -16.27 2.20
C SER A 183 12.00 -15.26 2.53
N GLN A 184 11.87 -14.66 3.71
CA GLN A 184 12.83 -13.80 4.41
C GLN A 184 13.35 -12.60 3.61
N PHE A 185 13.56 -11.50 4.31
CA PHE A 185 14.04 -10.24 3.75
C PHE A 185 13.23 -9.69 2.55
N ALA A 186 12.01 -10.17 2.31
CA ALA A 186 11.17 -9.81 1.18
C ALA A 186 9.83 -9.25 1.66
N GLY A 187 9.39 -8.12 1.12
CA GLY A 187 8.14 -7.48 1.52
C GLY A 187 7.55 -6.59 0.44
N GLU A 188 6.51 -5.85 0.81
CA GLU A 188 5.82 -4.85 -0.03
C GLU A 188 5.44 -5.36 -1.43
N PRO A 189 4.73 -6.52 -1.52
CA PRO A 189 4.49 -7.17 -2.79
C PRO A 189 3.46 -6.41 -3.65
N THR A 190 3.69 -6.37 -4.95
CA THR A 190 2.69 -5.98 -5.97
C THR A 190 2.80 -6.92 -7.17
N LEU A 191 1.74 -7.01 -7.99
CA LEU A 191 1.72 -7.89 -9.16
C LEU A 191 1.41 -7.12 -10.44
N ASP A 192 1.96 -7.60 -11.56
CA ASP A 192 1.50 -7.21 -12.90
C ASP A 192 0.37 -8.14 -13.41
N PRO A 193 -0.28 -7.81 -14.54
CA PRO A 193 -1.33 -8.65 -15.13
C PRO A 193 -0.88 -10.05 -15.59
N ALA A 194 0.42 -10.28 -15.78
CA ALA A 194 0.96 -11.62 -16.07
C ALA A 194 1.11 -12.46 -14.79
N GLY A 195 0.96 -11.85 -13.62
CA GLY A 195 1.14 -12.48 -12.32
C GLY A 195 2.60 -12.54 -11.89
N ASN A 196 3.48 -11.73 -12.47
CA ASN A 196 4.83 -11.56 -11.96
C ASN A 196 4.76 -10.76 -10.66
N VAL A 197 5.52 -11.19 -9.65
CA VAL A 197 5.53 -10.57 -8.32
C VAL A 197 6.70 -9.61 -8.23
N TYR A 198 6.42 -8.34 -7.96
CA TYR A 198 7.39 -7.32 -7.61
C TYR A 198 7.43 -7.19 -6.10
N PHE A 199 8.61 -7.12 -5.51
CA PHE A 199 8.75 -7.05 -4.06
C PHE A 199 10.04 -6.31 -3.71
N VAL A 200 10.04 -5.70 -2.53
CA VAL A 200 11.25 -5.10 -1.96
C VAL A 200 12.04 -6.18 -1.25
N HIS A 201 13.33 -6.27 -1.55
CA HIS A 201 14.27 -7.11 -0.83
C HIS A 201 15.21 -6.24 0.01
N HIS A 202 15.27 -6.53 1.31
CA HIS A 202 16.08 -5.81 2.28
C HIS A 202 17.42 -6.52 2.50
N PHE A 203 18.53 -5.84 2.23
CA PHE A 203 19.86 -6.39 2.48
C PHE A 203 20.34 -6.03 3.89
N TYR A 204 20.82 -7.03 4.63
CA TYR A 204 21.31 -6.86 5.99
C TYR A 204 22.76 -7.32 6.13
N LYS A 205 23.52 -6.61 6.96
CA LYS A 205 24.85 -7.04 7.44
C LYS A 205 24.92 -6.82 8.94
N GLU A 206 25.27 -7.86 9.69
CA GLU A 206 25.43 -7.79 11.16
C GLU A 206 24.19 -7.21 11.88
N GLY A 207 22.99 -7.54 11.39
CA GLY A 207 21.71 -7.07 11.96
C GLY A 207 21.30 -5.66 11.56
N VAL A 208 22.08 -4.97 10.72
CA VAL A 208 21.77 -3.63 10.22
C VAL A 208 21.29 -3.72 8.77
N MET A 209 20.13 -3.12 8.46
CA MET A 209 19.66 -2.96 7.08
C MET A 209 20.56 -1.95 6.37
N LEU A 210 21.17 -2.35 5.27
CA LEU A 210 22.08 -1.51 4.48
C LEU A 210 21.37 -0.87 3.29
N GLU A 211 20.54 -1.64 2.59
CA GLU A 211 19.85 -1.22 1.37
C GLU A 211 18.54 -2.00 1.16
N ALA A 212 17.71 -1.48 0.26
CA ALA A 212 16.46 -2.06 -0.17
C ALA A 212 16.34 -1.87 -1.68
N ASP A 213 16.10 -2.95 -2.41
CA ASP A 213 15.97 -2.95 -3.87
C ASP A 213 14.66 -3.63 -4.29
N ILE A 214 14.16 -3.28 -5.47
CA ILE A 214 12.96 -3.90 -6.05
C ILE A 214 13.38 -5.07 -6.94
N TYR A 215 12.85 -6.25 -6.66
CA TYR A 215 13.05 -7.46 -7.43
C TYR A 215 11.75 -7.89 -8.12
N ILE A 216 11.89 -8.70 -9.17
CA ILE A 216 10.79 -9.35 -9.87
C ILE A 216 10.97 -10.87 -9.83
N ALA A 217 9.93 -11.57 -9.42
CA ALA A 217 9.80 -13.02 -9.58
C ALA A 217 8.81 -13.29 -10.72
N TYR A 218 9.31 -13.90 -11.81
CA TYR A 218 8.50 -14.22 -12.97
C TYR A 218 7.63 -15.44 -12.74
N ARG A 219 6.37 -15.36 -13.16
CA ARG A 219 5.48 -16.52 -13.20
C ARG A 219 5.94 -17.45 -14.34
N ILE A 220 6.20 -18.71 -14.01
CA ILE A 220 6.58 -19.78 -14.96
C ILE A 220 5.35 -20.58 -15.34
#